data_AF-A0A382HYV4-F1
#
_entry.id   AF-A0A382HYV4-F1
#
_cell.length_a   1.000
_cell.length_b   1.000
_cell.length_c   1.000
_cell.angle_alpha   90.00
_cell.angle_beta   90.00
_cell.angle_gamma   90.00
#
_symmetry.space_group_name_H-M   'P 1'
#
loop_
_entity.id
_entity.type
_entity.pdbx_description
1 polymer ?
#
loop_
_entity_poly.entity_id
_entity_poly.type
_entity_poly.pdbx_seq_one_letter_code
_entity_poly.pdbx_strand_id
1 'polypeptide(L)'
;MTDIELRDSFGRSLHRFAGWFADVGGLLMLSMTILVVVSIVGRALFSRPVPGDFEIVGLGSAISIFLFLPHCYLQRGNVAVDIFIARTPRSVQVGMDMFAALLFGALSALFVWRMIFGFIDTV
;
A
#
# COMPACT_ATOMS: atom_id res chain seq x y z
N MET A 1 15.14 -25.96 -11.61
CA MET A 1 16.04 -26.36 -10.51
C MET A 1 17.39 -25.68 -10.74
N THR A 2 17.39 -24.33 -10.85
CA THR A 2 18.57 -23.56 -11.29
C THR A 2 18.57 -22.10 -10.80
N ASP A 3 17.92 -21.78 -9.67
CA ASP A 3 17.81 -20.38 -9.18
C ASP A 3 18.05 -20.26 -7.65
N ILE A 4 18.69 -21.26 -7.03
CA ILE A 4 18.68 -21.41 -5.57
C ILE A 4 19.97 -20.86 -4.92
N GLU A 5 21.08 -20.68 -5.63
CA GLU A 5 22.35 -20.26 -4.97
C GLU A 5 22.73 -18.77 -5.09
N LEU A 6 22.02 -17.95 -5.88
CA LEU A 6 22.26 -16.48 -5.90
C LEU A 6 21.24 -15.69 -5.06
N ARG A 7 20.35 -16.38 -4.33
CA ARG A 7 19.11 -15.84 -3.73
C ARG A 7 19.17 -15.60 -2.21
N ASP A 8 20.27 -15.93 -1.55
CA ASP A 8 20.29 -15.96 -0.08
C ASP A 8 20.71 -14.65 0.58
N SER A 9 21.63 -13.86 0.02
CA SER A 9 22.03 -12.56 0.62
C SER A 9 21.14 -11.40 0.16
N PHE A 10 20.92 -11.30 -1.16
CA PHE A 10 20.18 -10.19 -1.76
C PHE A 10 18.69 -10.22 -1.39
N GLY A 11 18.09 -11.42 -1.36
CA GLY A 11 16.70 -11.61 -0.92
C GLY A 11 16.48 -11.24 0.54
N ARG A 12 17.43 -11.56 1.44
CA ARG A 12 17.36 -11.17 2.85
C ARG A 12 17.53 -9.67 3.06
N SER A 13 18.43 -9.02 2.32
CA SER A 13 18.57 -7.56 2.36
C SER A 13 17.31 -6.88 1.85
N LEU A 14 16.73 -7.34 0.74
CA LEU A 14 15.50 -6.78 0.19
C LEU A 14 14.31 -6.95 1.15
N HIS A 15 14.20 -8.12 1.81
CA HIS A 15 13.20 -8.34 2.86
C HIS A 15 13.41 -7.43 4.08
N ARG A 16 14.65 -7.20 4.51
CA ARG A 16 14.93 -6.25 5.61
C ARG A 16 14.56 -4.83 5.23
N PHE A 17 14.97 -4.38 4.05
CA PHE A 17 14.60 -3.04 3.58
C PHE A 17 13.09 -2.91 3.48
N ALA A 18 12.40 -3.85 2.82
CA ALA A 18 10.94 -3.83 2.73
C ALA A 18 10.24 -3.90 4.10
N GLY A 19 10.78 -4.66 5.06
CA GLY A 19 10.31 -4.67 6.44
C GLY A 19 10.45 -3.31 7.10
N TRP A 20 11.60 -2.65 6.91
CA TRP A 20 11.86 -1.31 7.43
C TRP A 20 10.91 -0.27 6.84
N PHE A 21 10.64 -0.32 5.54
CA PHE A 21 9.64 0.52 4.87
C PHE A 21 8.23 0.26 5.42
N ALA A 22 7.88 -0.99 5.72
CA ALA A 22 6.60 -1.33 6.33
C ALA A 22 6.49 -0.80 7.77
N ASP A 23 7.52 -0.94 8.59
CA ASP A 23 7.52 -0.44 9.96
C ASP A 23 7.34 1.09 10.01
N VAL A 24 8.06 1.81 9.14
CA VAL A 24 7.92 3.26 9.01
C VAL A 24 6.52 3.64 8.52
N GLY A 25 5.94 2.87 7.60
CA GLY A 25 4.60 3.10 7.07
C GLY A 25 3.55 2.91 8.17
N GLY A 26 3.70 1.85 8.97
CA GLY A 26 2.86 1.55 10.12
C GLY A 26 2.89 2.66 11.17
N LEU A 27 4.08 3.17 11.47
CA LEU A 27 4.25 4.29 12.40
C LEU A 27 3.58 5.57 11.87
N LEU A 28 3.68 5.83 10.57
CA LEU A 28 3.05 6.99 9.94
C LEU A 28 1.51 6.89 9.99
N MET A 29 0.95 5.72 9.70
CA MET A 29 -0.48 5.42 9.85
C MET A 29 -0.96 5.62 11.29
N LEU A 30 -0.22 5.13 12.27
CA LEU A 30 -0.56 5.31 13.68
C LEU A 30 -0.62 6.80 14.07
N SER A 31 0.39 7.55 13.61
CA SER A 31 0.47 9.01 13.82
C SER A 31 -0.75 9.73 13.24
N MET A 32 -1.16 9.34 12.04
CA MET A 32 -2.34 9.88 11.37
C MET A 32 -3.63 9.54 12.12
N THR A 33 -3.79 8.29 12.59
CA THR A 33 -4.95 7.89 13.40
C THR A 33 -5.05 8.74 14.66
N ILE A 34 -3.93 8.99 15.35
CA ILE A 34 -3.92 9.86 16.53
C ILE A 34 -4.37 11.28 16.15
N LEU A 35 -3.86 11.85 15.06
CA LEU A 35 -4.25 13.17 14.58
C LEU A 35 -5.75 13.26 14.30
N VAL A 36 -6.31 12.25 13.62
CA VAL A 36 -7.76 12.15 13.34
C VAL A 36 -8.56 12.07 14.63
N VAL A 37 -8.16 11.22 15.59
CA VAL A 37 -8.83 11.10 16.88
C VAL A 37 -8.82 12.43 17.64
N VAL A 38 -7.67 13.10 17.70
CA VAL A 38 -7.54 14.44 18.32
C VAL A 38 -8.46 15.45 17.64
N SER A 39 -8.51 15.44 16.30
CA SER A 39 -9.38 16.33 15.52
C SER A 39 -10.86 16.08 15.79
N ILE A 40 -11.30 14.81 15.84
CA ILE A 40 -12.69 14.43 16.13
C ILE A 40 -13.08 14.84 17.55
N VAL A 41 -12.22 14.57 18.54
CA VAL A 41 -12.46 14.94 19.94
C VAL A 41 -12.48 16.46 20.11
N GLY A 42 -11.57 17.18 19.46
CA GLY A 42 -11.54 18.65 19.46
C GLY A 42 -12.76 19.30 18.82
N ARG A 43 -13.27 18.71 17.72
CA ARG A 43 -14.56 19.11 17.11
C ARG A 43 -15.73 18.86 18.05
N ALA A 44 -15.76 17.70 18.69
CA ALA A 44 -16.87 17.28 19.55
C ALA A 44 -16.96 18.09 20.85
N LEU A 45 -15.83 18.46 21.45
CA LEU A 45 -15.81 19.13 22.76
C LEU A 45 -15.67 20.66 22.70
N PHE A 46 -14.97 21.20 21.70
CA PHE A 46 -14.62 22.63 21.66
C PHE A 46 -14.98 23.33 20.35
N SER A 47 -15.62 22.64 19.40
CA SER A 47 -15.96 23.14 18.05
C SER A 47 -14.77 23.78 17.31
N ARG A 48 -13.53 23.42 17.70
CA ARG A 48 -12.29 23.90 17.12
C ARG A 48 -11.57 22.72 16.45
N PRO A 49 -11.84 22.43 15.17
CA PRO A 49 -11.08 21.43 14.43
C PRO A 49 -9.62 21.83 14.28
N VAL A 50 -8.74 20.84 14.10
CA VAL A 50 -7.37 21.09 13.64
C VAL A 50 -7.45 21.57 12.18
N PRO A 51 -7.02 22.79 11.85
CA PRO A 51 -7.07 23.29 10.48
C PRO A 51 -6.09 22.49 9.60
N GLY A 52 -6.55 22.06 8.42
CA GLY A 52 -5.75 21.30 7.45
C GLY A 52 -5.65 19.79 7.74
N ASP A 53 -6.42 19.24 8.68
CA ASP A 53 -6.32 17.82 9.04
C ASP A 53 -6.67 16.87 7.88
N PHE A 54 -7.62 17.22 7.03
CA PHE A 54 -7.96 16.44 5.83
C PHE A 54 -6.82 16.37 4.80
N GLU A 55 -6.08 17.46 4.60
CA GLU A 55 -4.97 17.51 3.63
C GLU A 55 -3.78 16.68 4.13
N ILE A 56 -3.44 16.81 5.42
CA ILE A 56 -2.36 16.06 6.05
C ILE A 56 -2.70 14.56 6.06
N VAL A 57 -3.96 14.20 6.36
CA VAL A 57 -4.41 12.80 6.36
C VAL A 57 -4.46 12.23 4.94
N GLY A 58 -4.89 13.01 3.95
CA GLY A 58 -4.89 12.60 2.55
C GLY A 58 -3.48 12.30 2.03
N LEU A 59 -2.53 13.22 2.24
CA LEU A 59 -1.15 13.04 1.83
C LEU A 59 -0.44 11.93 2.63
N GLY A 60 -0.61 11.92 3.95
CA GLY A 60 0.04 10.93 4.82
C GLY A 60 -0.46 9.51 4.58
N SER A 61 -1.75 9.32 4.28
CA SER A 61 -2.29 8.01 3.89
C SER A 61 -1.72 7.52 2.55
N ALA A 62 -1.61 8.39 1.54
CA ALA A 62 -0.98 8.04 0.27
C ALA A 62 0.48 7.59 0.46
N ILE A 63 1.27 8.36 1.21
CA ILE A 63 2.66 8.03 1.54
C ILE A 63 2.75 6.69 2.28
N SER A 64 1.88 6.47 3.26
CA SER A 64 1.84 5.22 4.02
C SER A 64 1.53 4.00 3.14
N ILE A 65 0.58 4.11 2.21
CA ILE A 65 0.24 3.03 1.26
C ILE A 65 1.44 2.69 0.37
N PHE A 66 2.12 3.72 -0.16
CA PHE A 66 3.34 3.51 -0.97
C PHE A 66 4.48 2.88 -0.16
N LEU A 67 4.60 3.20 1.13
CA LEU A 67 5.59 2.58 2.02
C LEU A 67 5.31 1.10 2.30
N PHE A 68 4.04 0.70 2.29
CA PHE A 68 3.66 -0.71 2.42
C PHE A 68 3.82 -1.50 1.12
N LEU A 69 3.84 -0.85 -0.03
CA LEU A 69 3.88 -1.48 -1.35
C LEU A 69 5.00 -2.53 -1.52
N PRO A 70 6.27 -2.30 -1.11
CA PRO A 70 7.34 -3.28 -1.23
C PRO A 70 7.05 -4.55 -0.42
N HIS A 71 6.48 -4.37 0.77
CA HIS A 71 6.12 -5.46 1.66
C HIS A 71 4.92 -6.26 1.13
N CYS A 72 3.92 -5.58 0.56
CA CYS A 72 2.79 -6.21 -0.12
C CYS A 72 3.22 -7.02 -1.36
N TYR A 73 4.16 -6.50 -2.15
CA TYR A 73 4.72 -7.22 -3.31
C TYR A 73 5.47 -8.49 -2.89
N LEU A 74 6.26 -8.42 -1.82
CA LEU A 74 6.98 -9.59 -1.29
C LEU A 74 6.06 -10.66 -0.71
N GLN A 75 4.94 -10.25 -0.11
CA GLN A 75 3.95 -11.17 0.43
C GLN A 75 3.03 -11.79 -0.63
N ARG A 76 3.15 -11.42 -1.92
CA ARG A 76 2.27 -11.88 -3.02
C ARG A 76 0.79 -11.81 -2.62
N GLY A 77 0.40 -10.67 -2.04
CA GLY A 77 -0.88 -10.47 -1.40
C GLY A 77 -2.05 -10.26 -2.37
N ASN A 78 -2.43 -11.26 -3.14
CA ASN A 78 -3.78 -11.33 -3.72
C ASN A 78 -4.78 -11.86 -2.68
N VAL A 79 -4.73 -11.34 -1.45
CA VAL A 79 -5.45 -11.87 -0.27
C VAL A 79 -6.97 -11.87 -0.48
N ALA A 80 -7.51 -10.87 -1.17
CA ALA A 80 -8.96 -10.81 -1.47
C ALA A 80 -9.43 -11.95 -2.38
N VAL A 81 -8.57 -12.39 -3.30
CA VAL A 81 -8.83 -13.47 -4.25
C VAL A 81 -8.51 -14.83 -3.60
N ASP A 82 -7.47 -14.91 -2.77
CA ASP A 82 -7.10 -16.12 -2.05
C ASP A 82 -8.17 -16.58 -1.05
N ILE A 83 -8.85 -15.66 -0.34
CA ILE A 83 -9.94 -16.03 0.58
C ILE A 83 -11.12 -16.67 -0.16
N PHE A 84 -11.43 -16.18 -1.37
CA PHE A 84 -12.53 -16.70 -2.19
C PHE A 84 -12.18 -18.01 -2.92
N ILE A 85 -10.91 -18.24 -3.23
CA ILE A 85 -10.44 -19.36 -4.07
C ILE A 85 -9.67 -20.41 -3.25
N ALA A 86 -9.53 -20.24 -1.93
CA ALA A 86 -8.86 -21.17 -1.04
C ALA A 86 -9.34 -22.63 -1.13
N ARG A 87 -10.58 -22.86 -1.61
CA ARG A 87 -11.16 -24.21 -1.83
C ARG A 87 -11.18 -24.70 -3.28
N THR A 88 -10.63 -23.94 -4.23
CA THR A 88 -10.77 -24.19 -5.67
C THR A 88 -9.48 -24.81 -6.27
N PRO A 89 -9.55 -25.58 -7.37
CA PRO A 89 -8.37 -26.24 -7.95
C PRO A 89 -7.23 -25.26 -8.31
N ARG A 90 -5.97 -25.71 -8.14
CA ARG A 90 -4.75 -24.91 -8.40
C ARG A 90 -4.71 -24.21 -9.76
N SER A 91 -5.29 -24.80 -10.81
CA SER A 91 -5.31 -24.20 -12.16
C SER A 91 -6.11 -22.88 -12.19
N VAL A 92 -7.20 -22.81 -11.44
CA VAL A 92 -8.05 -21.61 -11.36
C VAL A 92 -7.41 -20.53 -10.50
N GLN A 93 -6.72 -20.93 -9.41
CA GLN A 93 -5.93 -20.01 -8.58
C GLN A 93 -4.87 -19.28 -9.40
N VAL A 94 -4.11 -20.01 -10.23
CA VAL A 94 -3.07 -19.41 -11.10
C VAL A 94 -3.69 -18.46 -12.14
N GLY A 95 -4.83 -18.83 -12.73
CA GLY A 95 -5.53 -17.96 -13.68
C GLY A 95 -6.01 -16.65 -13.05
N MET A 96 -6.58 -16.70 -11.85
CA MET A 96 -7.06 -15.50 -11.15
C MET A 96 -5.91 -14.66 -10.58
N ASP A 97 -4.80 -15.27 -10.15
CA ASP A 97 -3.57 -14.56 -9.77
C ASP A 97 -2.98 -13.77 -10.95
N MET A 98 -2.90 -14.37 -12.14
CA MET A 98 -2.48 -13.66 -13.36
C MET A 98 -3.42 -12.52 -13.72
N PHE A 99 -4.74 -12.74 -13.63
CA PHE A 99 -5.72 -11.70 -13.92
C PHE A 99 -5.60 -10.52 -12.94
N ALA A 100 -5.47 -10.81 -11.64
CA ALA A 100 -5.29 -9.80 -10.62
C ALA A 100 -3.99 -8.99 -10.82
N ALA A 101 -2.88 -9.67 -11.16
CA ALA A 101 -1.62 -9.01 -11.48
C ALA A 101 -1.73 -8.11 -12.72
N LEU A 102 -2.41 -8.56 -13.77
CA LEU A 102 -2.65 -7.78 -14.98
C LEU A 102 -3.50 -6.53 -14.68
N LEU A 103 -4.58 -6.71 -13.92
CA LEU A 103 -5.47 -5.62 -13.52
C LEU A 103 -4.76 -4.59 -12.64
N PHE A 104 -3.96 -5.06 -11.67
CA PHE A 104 -3.17 -4.18 -10.81
C PHE A 104 -2.14 -3.38 -11.62
N GLY A 105 -1.46 -4.04 -12.57
CA GLY A 105 -0.56 -3.39 -13.52
C GLY A 105 -1.27 -2.29 -14.33
N ALA A 106 -2.44 -2.60 -14.89
CA ALA A 106 -3.23 -1.65 -15.66
C ALA A 106 -3.70 -0.44 -14.81
N LEU A 107 -4.18 -0.67 -13.59
CA LEU A 107 -4.60 0.40 -12.69
C LEU A 107 -3.43 1.27 -12.24
N SER A 108 -2.27 0.66 -11.94
CA SER A 108 -1.07 1.41 -11.58
C SER A 108 -0.59 2.30 -12.74
N ALA A 109 -0.59 1.80 -13.98
CA ALA A 109 -0.27 2.58 -15.17
C ALA A 109 -1.28 3.73 -15.38
N LEU A 110 -2.56 3.48 -15.16
CA LEU A 110 -3.60 4.52 -15.22
C LEU A 110 -3.40 5.59 -14.15
N PHE A 111 -3.04 5.21 -12.92
CA PHE A 111 -2.72 6.17 -11.86
C PHE A 111 -1.51 7.03 -12.21
N VAL A 112 -0.43 6.42 -12.71
CA VAL A 112 0.76 7.16 -13.16
C VAL A 112 0.38 8.14 -14.26
N TRP A 113 -0.37 7.69 -15.27
CA TRP A 113 -0.86 8.54 -16.35
C TRP A 113 -1.65 9.73 -15.79
N ARG A 114 -2.61 9.47 -14.89
CA ARG A 114 -3.47 10.53 -14.36
C ARG A 114 -2.73 11.49 -13.43
N MET A 115 -1.74 11.01 -12.70
CA MET A 115 -0.88 11.82 -11.84
C MET A 115 -0.02 12.78 -12.65
N ILE A 116 0.46 12.37 -13.84
CA ILE A 116 1.19 13.25 -14.77
C ILE A 116 0.29 14.40 -15.24
N PHE A 117 -0.96 14.12 -15.63
CA PHE A 117 -1.90 15.18 -16.01
C PHE A 117 -2.20 16.12 -14.84
N GLY A 118 -2.44 15.58 -13.64
CA GLY A 118 -2.66 16.42 -12.46
C GLY A 118 -1.46 17.31 -12.12
N PHE A 119 -0.23 16.83 -12.35
CA PHE A 119 0.98 17.64 -12.18
C PHE A 119 1.07 18.77 -13.21
N ILE A 120 0.75 18.49 -14.48
CA ILE A 120 0.80 19.48 -15.57
C ILE A 120 -0.27 20.57 -15.38
N ASP A 121 -1.48 20.22 -14.93
CA ASP A 121 -2.56 21.20 -14.69
C ASP A 121 -2.26 22.14 -13.50
N THR A 122 -1.30 21.79 -12.64
CA THR A 122 -0.94 22.55 -11.44
C THR A 122 0.23 23.53 -11.67
N VAL A 123 0.97 23.39 -12.78
CA VAL A 123 2.11 24.28 -13.16
C VAL A 123 1.63 25.35 -14.12
#